data_AF-A0A4Y9UZF5-F1
#
_entry.id   AF-A0A4Y9UZF5-F1
#
_cell.length_a   1.000
_cell.length_b   1.000
_cell.length_c   1.000
_cell.angle_alpha   90.00
_cell.angle_beta   90.00
_cell.angle_gamma   90.00
#
_symmetry.space_group_name_H-M   'P 1'
#
loop_
_entity.id
_entity.type
_entity.pdbx_description
1 polymer ?
#
loop_
_entity_poly.entity_id
_entity_poly.type
_entity_poly.pdbx_seq_one_letter_code
_entity_poly.pdbx_strand_id
1 'polypeptide(L)'
;MRNASDAIRTVSRHTLAYMLFSISELFRHYDEFDPLDLLIVHAILNANVINVMNDPSLDERFSSIHAVEPDAIKQGVSRAALSRFLSLPLETVRRRVTGLKRRKILAETKAGLIVTEQNAFRFGNNHELQKTNMLLLTKLLRDLKRAGINGPDDLRAPKGAASTRKAK
;
A
#
# COMPACT_ATOMS: atom_id res chain seq x y z
N MET A 1 9.16 30.47 -11.63
CA MET A 1 9.34 29.46 -10.57
C MET A 1 7.96 29.10 -10.05
N ARG A 2 7.58 27.82 -9.99
CA ARG A 2 6.27 27.40 -9.45
C ARG A 2 6.24 27.67 -7.94
N ASN A 3 5.15 28.24 -7.43
CA ASN A 3 5.02 28.52 -6.00
C ASN A 3 4.78 27.19 -5.24
N ALA A 4 5.10 27.13 -3.95
CA ALA A 4 4.95 25.90 -3.14
C ALA A 4 3.53 25.31 -3.16
N SER A 5 2.49 26.15 -3.31
CA SER A 5 1.09 25.73 -3.49
C SER A 5 0.87 24.92 -4.79
N ASP A 6 1.62 25.23 -5.85
CA ASP A 6 1.54 24.52 -7.13
C ASP A 6 2.16 23.12 -7.02
N ALA A 7 3.20 22.95 -6.18
CA ALA A 7 3.82 21.66 -5.93
C ALA A 7 2.87 20.73 -5.17
N ILE A 8 2.22 21.21 -4.10
CA ILE A 8 1.22 20.44 -3.33
C ILE A 8 0.13 19.91 -4.26
N ARG A 9 -0.48 20.79 -5.07
CA ARG A 9 -1.56 20.38 -5.97
C ARG A 9 -1.09 19.42 -7.06
N THR A 10 0.14 19.60 -7.56
CA THR A 10 0.71 18.72 -8.59
C THR A 10 0.97 17.33 -8.03
N VAL A 11 1.65 17.23 -6.89
CA VAL A 11 1.93 15.96 -6.20
C VAL A 11 0.63 15.24 -5.91
N SER A 12 -0.33 15.89 -5.25
CA SER A 12 -1.61 15.28 -4.89
C SER A 12 -2.36 14.71 -6.09
N ARG A 13 -2.35 15.38 -7.25
CA ARG A 13 -3.03 14.88 -8.45
C ARG A 13 -2.34 13.64 -9.03
N HIS A 14 -1.02 13.68 -9.14
CA HIS A 14 -0.28 12.57 -9.74
C HIS A 14 -0.24 11.34 -8.83
N THR A 15 -0.10 11.54 -7.51
CA THR A 15 -0.16 10.42 -6.55
C THR A 15 -1.57 9.83 -6.46
N LEU A 16 -2.62 10.65 -6.45
CA LEU A 16 -3.99 10.14 -6.47
C LEU A 16 -4.30 9.38 -7.75
N ALA A 17 -3.88 9.88 -8.91
CA ALA A 17 -4.02 9.17 -10.16
C ALA A 17 -3.31 7.80 -10.11
N TYR A 18 -2.05 7.76 -9.63
CA TYR A 18 -1.32 6.51 -9.42
C TYR A 18 -2.10 5.54 -8.53
N MET A 19 -2.56 5.98 -7.36
CA MET A 19 -3.32 5.13 -6.44
C MET A 19 -4.60 4.57 -7.08
N LEU A 20 -5.35 5.41 -7.79
CA LEU A 20 -6.59 5.00 -8.46
C LEU A 20 -6.33 4.02 -9.61
N PHE A 21 -5.26 4.20 -10.38
CA PHE A 21 -4.89 3.24 -11.42
C PHE A 21 -4.41 1.91 -10.80
N SER A 22 -3.54 1.95 -9.80
CA SER A 22 -3.05 0.73 -9.14
C SER A 22 -4.20 -0.08 -8.51
N ILE A 23 -5.15 0.57 -7.83
CA ILE A 23 -6.31 -0.13 -7.26
C ILE A 23 -7.31 -0.61 -8.32
N SER A 24 -7.44 0.11 -9.44
CA SER A 24 -8.30 -0.34 -10.55
C SER A 24 -7.76 -1.60 -11.19
N GLU A 25 -6.44 -1.70 -11.37
CA GLU A 25 -5.79 -2.90 -11.91
C GLU A 25 -5.93 -4.07 -10.95
N LEU A 26 -5.85 -3.82 -9.64
CA LEU A 26 -6.15 -4.82 -8.62
C LEU A 26 -7.58 -5.38 -8.77
N PHE A 27 -8.58 -4.50 -8.86
CA PHE A 27 -9.99 -4.90 -8.99
C PHE A 27 -10.26 -5.63 -10.30
N ARG A 28 -9.62 -5.21 -11.40
CA ARG A 28 -9.75 -5.85 -12.71
C ARG A 28 -9.11 -7.24 -12.73
N HIS A 29 -8.01 -7.42 -12.00
CA HIS A 29 -7.32 -8.71 -11.92
C HIS A 29 -8.08 -9.74 -11.08
N TYR A 30 -8.72 -9.31 -10.00
CA TYR A 30 -9.51 -10.17 -9.11
C TYR A 30 -11.00 -9.84 -9.21
N ASP A 31 -11.54 -9.94 -10.42
CA ASP A 31 -12.93 -9.57 -10.75
C ASP A 31 -14.00 -10.41 -10.01
N GLU A 32 -13.66 -11.63 -9.61
CA GLU A 32 -14.51 -12.51 -8.80
C GLU A 32 -14.61 -12.14 -7.31
N PHE A 33 -13.86 -11.12 -6.85
CA PHE A 33 -13.85 -10.69 -5.45
C PHE A 33 -14.62 -9.39 -5.24
N ASP A 34 -15.27 -9.28 -4.08
CA ASP A 34 -15.77 -8.00 -3.59
C ASP A 34 -14.58 -7.03 -3.39
N PRO A 35 -14.63 -5.79 -3.92
CA PRO A 35 -13.55 -4.81 -3.77
C PRO A 35 -13.12 -4.56 -2.31
N LEU A 36 -14.05 -4.65 -1.37
CA LEU A 36 -13.76 -4.48 0.06
C LEU A 36 -12.99 -5.67 0.64
N ASP A 37 -13.25 -6.88 0.14
CA ASP A 37 -12.45 -8.06 0.51
C ASP A 37 -11.02 -7.92 -0.03
N LEU A 38 -10.84 -7.40 -1.26
CA LEU A 38 -9.53 -7.12 -1.82
C LEU A 38 -8.75 -6.09 -1.01
N LEU A 39 -9.40 -5.01 -0.58
CA LEU A 39 -8.83 -4.01 0.31
C LEU A 39 -8.42 -4.60 1.67
N ILE A 40 -9.25 -5.47 2.25
CA ILE A 40 -8.92 -6.17 3.50
C ILE A 40 -7.68 -7.06 3.32
N VAL A 41 -7.65 -7.87 2.26
CA VAL A 41 -6.50 -8.74 1.97
C VAL A 41 -5.22 -7.92 1.77
N HIS A 42 -5.28 -6.81 1.02
CA HIS A 42 -4.12 -5.95 0.79
C HIS A 42 -3.66 -5.21 2.05
N ALA A 43 -4.58 -4.79 2.92
CA ALA A 43 -4.22 -4.23 4.21
C ALA A 43 -3.51 -5.26 5.11
N ILE A 44 -3.94 -6.53 5.07
CA ILE A 44 -3.27 -7.62 5.79
C ILE A 44 -1.90 -7.89 5.17
N LEU A 45 -1.77 -7.99 3.84
CA LEU A 45 -0.49 -8.16 3.16
C LEU A 45 0.51 -7.07 3.57
N ASN A 46 0.11 -5.81 3.45
CA ASN A 46 0.95 -4.69 3.83
C ASN A 46 1.41 -4.80 5.29
N ALA A 47 0.51 -5.15 6.22
CA ALA A 47 0.86 -5.34 7.63
C ALA A 47 1.79 -6.55 7.87
N ASN A 48 1.62 -7.63 7.10
CA ASN A 48 2.40 -8.87 7.23
C ASN A 48 3.87 -8.70 6.90
N VAL A 49 4.22 -7.74 6.03
CA VAL A 49 5.59 -7.53 5.55
C VAL A 49 6.26 -6.27 6.12
N ILE A 50 5.61 -5.53 7.04
CA ILE A 50 6.21 -4.32 7.66
C ILE A 50 7.56 -4.62 8.31
N ASN A 51 7.67 -5.75 9.02
CA ASN A 51 8.93 -6.16 9.63
C ASN A 51 10.01 -6.50 8.60
N VAL A 52 9.63 -7.09 7.46
CA VAL A 52 10.54 -7.40 6.34
C VAL A 52 11.06 -6.09 5.73
N MET A 53 10.16 -5.16 5.40
CA MET A 53 10.53 -3.86 4.82
C MET A 53 11.42 -3.00 5.74
N ASN A 54 11.37 -3.23 7.05
CA ASN A 54 12.15 -2.48 8.04
C ASN A 54 13.48 -3.16 8.40
N ASP A 55 13.71 -4.41 7.98
CA ASP A 55 14.95 -5.14 8.20
C ASP A 55 15.69 -5.31 6.85
N PRO A 56 16.79 -4.58 6.63
CA PRO A 56 17.53 -4.64 5.35
C PRO A 56 17.95 -6.04 4.94
N SER A 57 18.26 -6.93 5.90
CA SER A 57 18.67 -8.30 5.62
C SER A 57 17.51 -9.16 5.13
N LEU A 58 16.30 -8.94 5.67
CA LEU A 58 15.09 -9.62 5.22
C LEU A 58 14.62 -9.05 3.88
N ASP A 59 14.65 -7.72 3.71
CA ASP A 59 14.29 -7.05 2.46
C ASP A 59 15.15 -7.56 1.30
N GLU A 60 16.48 -7.65 1.48
CA GLU A 60 17.37 -8.22 0.46
C GLU A 60 17.04 -9.69 0.16
N ARG A 61 16.84 -10.51 1.21
CA ARG A 61 16.53 -11.94 1.08
C ARG A 61 15.24 -12.22 0.31
N PHE A 62 14.22 -11.38 0.45
CA PHE A 62 12.93 -11.52 -0.20
C PHE A 62 12.70 -10.53 -1.37
N SER A 63 13.77 -9.89 -1.86
CA SER A 63 13.73 -8.92 -2.95
C SER A 63 13.34 -9.50 -4.32
N SER A 64 13.50 -10.81 -4.51
CA SER A 64 13.12 -11.49 -5.75
C SER A 64 11.60 -11.51 -5.91
N ILE A 65 11.12 -11.17 -7.11
CA ILE A 65 9.69 -11.26 -7.44
C ILE A 65 9.12 -12.68 -7.23
N HIS A 66 9.97 -13.71 -7.29
CA HIS A 66 9.57 -15.12 -7.11
C HIS A 66 9.66 -15.60 -5.66
N ALA A 67 10.23 -14.80 -4.76
CA ALA A 67 10.34 -15.15 -3.35
C ALA A 67 9.08 -14.68 -2.61
N VAL A 68 8.40 -15.62 -1.96
CA VAL A 68 7.26 -15.31 -1.08
C VAL A 68 7.74 -15.42 0.35
N GLU A 69 7.35 -14.47 1.20
CA GLU A 69 7.66 -14.51 2.62
C GLU A 69 6.95 -15.73 3.25
N PRO A 70 7.69 -16.62 3.93
CA PRO A 70 7.09 -17.73 4.65
C PRO A 70 6.13 -17.22 5.74
N ASP A 71 5.06 -17.96 6.00
CA ASP A 71 4.09 -17.59 7.04
C ASP A 71 4.71 -17.38 8.43
N ALA A 72 5.83 -18.07 8.71
CA ALA A 72 6.55 -17.99 9.98
C ALA A 72 7.20 -16.63 10.26
N ILE A 73 7.51 -15.84 9.22
CA ILE A 73 8.15 -14.52 9.39
C ILE A 73 7.16 -13.36 9.26
N LYS A 74 5.91 -13.64 8.89
CA LYS A 74 4.88 -12.60 8.71
C LYS A 74 4.45 -12.00 10.03
N GLN A 75 4.30 -10.68 10.06
CA GLN A 75 3.72 -9.98 11.19
C GLN A 75 2.18 -10.01 11.14
N GLY A 76 1.56 -10.80 12.02
CA GLY A 76 0.09 -10.87 12.09
C GLY A 76 -0.57 -9.53 12.43
N VAL A 77 -1.80 -9.32 11.93
CA VAL A 77 -2.59 -8.11 12.20
C VAL A 77 -3.94 -8.43 12.84
N SER A 78 -4.36 -7.61 13.81
CA SER A 78 -5.66 -7.81 14.47
C SER A 78 -6.82 -7.22 13.66
N ARG A 79 -8.01 -7.78 13.81
CA ARG A 79 -9.25 -7.24 13.21
C ARG A 79 -9.56 -5.82 13.68
N ALA A 80 -9.23 -5.49 14.93
CA ALA A 80 -9.38 -4.15 15.47
C ALA A 80 -8.44 -3.15 14.78
N ALA A 81 -7.19 -3.56 14.51
CA ALA A 81 -6.27 -2.74 13.72
C ALA A 81 -6.77 -2.52 12.29
N LEU A 82 -7.27 -3.58 11.63
CA LEU A 82 -7.87 -3.47 10.30
C LEU A 82 -9.10 -2.56 10.28
N SER A 83 -9.98 -2.68 11.28
CA SER A 83 -11.17 -1.83 11.43
C SER A 83 -10.80 -0.36 11.53
N ARG A 84 -9.80 -0.02 12.35
CA ARG A 84 -9.30 1.36 12.46
C ARG A 84 -8.62 1.83 11.18
N PHE A 85 -7.78 1.01 10.57
CA PHE A 85 -7.02 1.37 9.37
C PHE A 85 -7.93 1.62 8.16
N LEU A 86 -8.90 0.73 7.92
CA LEU A 86 -9.83 0.85 6.79
C LEU A 86 -11.06 1.69 7.12
N SER A 87 -11.19 2.18 8.36
CA SER A 87 -12.39 2.88 8.85
C SER A 87 -13.69 2.09 8.61
N LEU A 88 -13.64 0.77 8.85
CA LEU A 88 -14.79 -0.14 8.71
C LEU A 88 -15.31 -0.59 10.08
N PRO A 89 -16.62 -0.82 10.25
CA PRO A 89 -17.15 -1.44 11.45
C PRO A 89 -16.49 -2.79 11.73
N LEU A 90 -16.15 -3.06 13.00
CA LEU A 90 -15.45 -4.29 13.38
C LEU A 90 -16.22 -5.57 12.99
N GLU A 91 -17.55 -5.54 13.09
CA GLU A 91 -18.41 -6.65 12.63
C GLU A 91 -18.32 -6.89 11.13
N THR A 92 -18.15 -5.83 10.32
CA THR A 92 -17.94 -5.96 8.87
C THR A 92 -16.61 -6.65 8.58
N VAL A 93 -15.54 -6.24 9.27
CA VAL A 93 -14.23 -6.89 9.16
C VAL A 93 -14.31 -8.36 9.59
N ARG A 94 -14.96 -8.66 10.73
CA ARG A 94 -15.14 -10.05 11.22
C ARG A 94 -15.86 -10.93 10.20
N ARG A 95 -16.98 -10.46 9.65
CA ARG A 95 -17.77 -11.20 8.66
C ARG A 95 -16.96 -11.50 7.39
N ARG A 96 -16.30 -10.48 6.83
CA ARG A 96 -15.50 -10.59 5.60
C ARG A 96 -14.27 -11.48 5.79
N VAL A 97 -13.54 -11.30 6.88
CA VAL A 97 -12.41 -12.17 7.24
C VAL A 97 -12.84 -13.62 7.38
N THR A 98 -14.00 -13.90 7.99
CA THR A 98 -14.51 -15.28 8.09
C THR A 98 -14.73 -15.90 6.71
N GLY A 99 -15.25 -15.14 5.74
CA GLY A 99 -15.36 -15.58 4.35
C GLY A 99 -14.02 -15.88 3.69
N LEU A 100 -13.05 -14.97 3.84
CA LEU A 100 -11.70 -15.12 3.30
C LEU A 100 -10.93 -16.30 3.93
N LYS A 101 -11.15 -16.59 5.22
CA LYS A 101 -10.60 -17.78 5.89
C LYS A 101 -11.18 -19.08 5.32
N ARG A 102 -12.49 -19.14 5.04
CA ARG A 102 -13.10 -20.32 4.39
C ARG A 102 -12.50 -20.61 3.01
N ARG A 103 -12.09 -19.56 2.29
CA ARG A 103 -11.39 -19.65 1.00
C ARG A 103 -9.90 -19.97 1.12
N LYS A 104 -9.38 -20.20 2.34
CA LYS A 104 -7.95 -20.45 2.61
C LYS A 104 -7.02 -19.34 2.10
N ILE A 105 -7.51 -18.10 2.06
CA ILE A 105 -6.69 -16.92 1.74
C ILE A 105 -6.02 -16.39 3.00
N LEU A 106 -6.76 -16.42 4.11
CA LEU A 106 -6.30 -15.94 5.41
C LEU A 106 -6.16 -17.08 6.40
N ALA A 107 -5.15 -17.00 7.25
CA ALA A 107 -4.99 -17.84 8.43
C ALA A 107 -4.99 -16.98 9.71
N GLU A 108 -5.40 -17.61 10.81
CA GLU A 108 -5.24 -17.05 12.15
C GLU A 108 -3.95 -17.59 12.75
N THR A 109 -3.11 -16.70 13.26
CA THR A 109 -1.92 -17.06 14.04
C THR A 109 -2.02 -16.48 15.44
N LYS A 110 -1.09 -16.84 16.33
CA LYS A 110 -0.96 -16.19 17.65
C LYS A 110 -0.70 -14.68 17.52
N ALA A 111 -0.05 -14.25 16.42
CA ALA A 111 0.24 -12.84 16.14
C ALA A 111 -0.92 -12.11 15.44
N GLY A 112 -2.01 -12.79 15.07
CA GLY A 112 -3.14 -12.22 14.34
C GLY A 112 -3.31 -12.82 12.95
N LEU A 113 -4.00 -12.08 12.07
CA LEU A 113 -4.31 -12.52 10.71
C LEU A 113 -3.09 -12.40 9.79
N ILE A 114 -2.90 -13.41 8.97
CA ILE A 114 -1.93 -13.40 7.87
C ILE A 114 -2.60 -13.80 6.56
N VAL A 115 -2.08 -13.31 5.44
CA VAL A 115 -2.32 -13.92 4.12
C VAL A 115 -1.39 -15.11 3.96
N THR A 116 -1.96 -16.28 3.72
CA THR A 116 -1.18 -17.52 3.66
C THR A 116 -0.30 -17.56 2.43
N GLU A 117 0.94 -18.00 2.57
CA GLU A 117 1.87 -18.24 1.45
C GLU A 117 1.26 -19.11 0.35
N GLN A 118 0.55 -20.17 0.75
CA GLN A 118 0.00 -21.18 -0.18
C GLN A 118 -1.40 -20.86 -0.71
N ASN A 119 -1.85 -19.60 -0.63
CA ASN A 119 -3.18 -19.25 -1.12
C ASN A 119 -3.28 -19.48 -2.65
N ALA A 120 -4.36 -20.12 -3.10
CA ALA A 120 -4.55 -20.48 -4.51
C ALA A 120 -4.67 -19.27 -5.46
N PHE A 121 -4.97 -18.09 -4.90
CA PHE A 121 -5.22 -16.85 -5.64
C PHE A 121 -3.95 -16.00 -5.84
N ARG A 122 -2.80 -16.46 -5.33
CA ARG A 122 -1.50 -15.78 -5.46
C ARG A 122 -1.49 -14.35 -4.90
N PHE A 123 -2.33 -14.06 -3.90
CA PHE A 123 -2.20 -12.84 -3.11
C PHE A 123 -0.82 -12.78 -2.46
N GLY A 124 -0.12 -11.66 -2.59
CA GLY A 124 1.27 -11.48 -2.12
C GLY A 124 2.34 -11.92 -3.13
N ASN A 125 1.98 -12.65 -4.20
CA ASN A 125 2.95 -13.15 -5.19
C ASN A 125 2.45 -12.98 -6.64
N ASN A 126 1.78 -11.86 -6.92
CA ASN A 126 1.21 -11.59 -8.24
C ASN A 126 2.14 -10.70 -9.07
N HIS A 127 2.96 -11.35 -9.91
CA HIS A 127 3.97 -10.65 -10.71
C HIS A 127 3.37 -9.71 -11.75
N GLU A 128 2.16 -9.98 -12.23
CA GLU A 128 1.51 -9.12 -13.22
C GLU A 128 1.09 -7.79 -12.60
N LEU A 129 0.51 -7.82 -11.39
CA LEU A 129 0.21 -6.59 -10.66
C LEU A 129 1.48 -5.83 -10.28
N GLN A 130 2.57 -6.52 -9.91
CA GLN A 130 3.86 -5.89 -9.63
C GLN A 130 4.47 -5.22 -10.87
N LYS A 131 4.47 -5.89 -12.03
CA LYS A 131 4.93 -5.32 -13.31
C LYS A 131 4.10 -4.11 -13.73
N THR A 132 2.77 -4.22 -13.64
CA THR A 132 1.87 -3.10 -13.93
C THR A 132 2.13 -1.93 -12.98
N ASN A 133 2.36 -2.21 -11.70
CA ASN A 133 2.72 -1.19 -10.73
C ASN A 133 4.03 -0.48 -11.09
N MET A 134 5.04 -1.20 -11.60
CA MET A 134 6.28 -0.60 -12.10
C MET A 134 6.06 0.37 -13.26
N LEU A 135 5.14 0.07 -14.18
CA LEU A 135 4.76 0.98 -15.26
C LEU A 135 4.09 2.25 -14.73
N LEU A 136 3.15 2.10 -13.78
CA LEU A 136 2.44 3.20 -13.14
C LEU A 136 3.39 4.08 -12.32
N LEU A 137 4.32 3.47 -11.58
CA LEU A 137 5.34 4.18 -10.80
C LEU A 137 6.30 4.94 -11.72
N THR A 138 6.75 4.32 -12.81
CA THR A 138 7.60 4.99 -13.81
C THR A 138 6.91 6.21 -14.40
N LYS A 139 5.61 6.11 -14.71
CA LYS A 139 4.81 7.25 -15.16
C LYS A 139 4.73 8.34 -14.09
N LEU A 140 4.42 7.99 -12.84
CA LEU A 140 4.38 8.93 -11.72
C LEU A 140 5.69 9.70 -11.59
N LEU A 141 6.83 8.98 -11.52
CA LEU A 141 8.15 9.59 -11.38
C LEU A 141 8.49 10.51 -12.56
N ARG A 142 8.13 10.11 -13.79
CA ARG A 142 8.32 10.95 -14.98
C ARG A 142 7.49 12.23 -14.93
N ASP A 143 6.24 12.15 -14.51
CA ASP A 143 5.33 13.29 -14.41
C ASP A 143 5.78 14.26 -13.30
N LEU A 144 6.23 13.75 -12.15
CA LEU A 144 6.82 14.55 -11.08
C LEU A 144 8.11 15.26 -11.54
N LYS A 145 9.00 14.54 -12.23
CA LYS A 145 10.23 15.12 -12.80
C LYS A 145 9.93 16.25 -13.77
N ARG A 146 8.94 16.08 -14.66
CA ARG A 146 8.47 17.14 -15.58
C ARG A 146 7.89 18.35 -14.85
N ALA A 147 7.36 18.16 -13.65
CA ALA A 147 6.89 19.24 -12.80
C ALA A 147 8.00 19.92 -12.00
N GLY A 148 9.26 19.48 -12.12
CA GLY A 148 10.41 20.00 -11.38
C GLY A 148 10.61 19.37 -10.01
N ILE A 149 9.99 18.21 -9.74
CA ILE A 149 10.10 17.46 -8.47
C ILE A 149 10.95 16.22 -8.73
N ASN A 150 12.19 16.24 -8.26
CA ASN A 150 13.18 15.18 -8.43
C ASN A 150 13.34 14.33 -7.16
N GLY A 151 13.00 14.88 -5.99
CA GLY A 151 13.10 14.15 -4.73
C GLY A 151 12.43 14.84 -3.55
N PRO A 152 12.59 14.29 -2.34
CA PRO A 152 11.95 14.79 -1.12
C PRO A 152 12.32 16.24 -0.80
N ASP A 153 13.52 16.70 -1.16
CA ASP A 153 13.96 18.07 -0.90
C ASP A 153 13.15 19.11 -1.68
N ASP A 154 12.62 18.75 -2.86
CA ASP A 154 11.74 19.62 -3.66
C ASP A 154 10.32 19.74 -3.08
N LEU A 155 9.96 18.88 -2.12
CA LEU A 155 8.66 18.91 -1.44
C LEU A 155 8.67 19.80 -0.20
N ARG A 156 9.85 20.17 0.29
CA ARG A 156 9.99 21.02 1.47
C ARG A 156 9.72 22.46 1.07
N ALA A 157 8.72 23.09 1.69
CA ALA A 157 8.54 24.54 1.56
C ALA A 157 9.82 25.25 2.04
N PRO A 158 10.24 26.36 1.40
CA PRO A 158 11.39 27.12 1.91
C PRO A 158 11.12 27.56 3.36
N LYS A 159 12.01 27.16 4.27
CA LYS A 159 12.06 27.67 5.65
C LYS A 159 12.37 29.17 5.59
N GLY A 160 11.36 30.02 5.43
CA GLY A 160 11.62 31.46 5.29
C GLY A 160 10.44 32.40 5.03
N ALA A 161 9.18 31.95 5.12
CA ALA A 161 8.02 32.85 4.97
C ALA A 161 7.20 33.01 6.27
N ALA A 162 7.82 32.78 7.43
CA ALA A 162 7.22 32.99 8.74
C ALA A 162 8.03 33.99 9.57
N SER A 163 8.12 35.23 9.09
CA SER A 163 8.32 36.42 9.92
C SER A 163 8.21 37.67 9.04
N THR A 164 6.97 38.02 8.68
CA THR A 164 6.57 39.40 8.35
C THR A 164 5.05 39.44 8.22
N ARG A 165 4.36 39.19 9.34
CA ARG A 165 3.04 39.78 9.56
C ARG A 165 3.09 40.62 10.82
N LYS A 166 3.05 41.92 10.58
CA LYS A 166 3.01 43.04 11.54
C LYS A 166 1.89 42.86 12.59
N ALA A 167 2.17 43.33 13.80
CA ALA A 167 1.21 44.06 14.64
C ALA A 167 2.02 45.11 15.43
N LYS A 168 1.93 46.37 14.99
CA LYS A 168 1.53 47.55 15.78
C LYS A 168 2.61 48.08 16.71
#